data_AF-A0A061SRN0-F1
#
_entry.id   AF-A0A061SRN0-F1
#
_cell.length_a   1.000
_cell.length_b   1.000
_cell.length_c   1.000
_cell.angle_alpha   90.00
_cell.angle_beta   90.00
_cell.angle_gamma   90.00
#
_symmetry.space_group_name_H-M   'P 1'
#
loop_
_entity.id
_entity.type
_entity.pdbx_description
1 polymer ?
#
loop_
_entity_poly.entity_id
_entity_poly.type
_entity_poly.pdbx_seq_one_letter_code
_entity_poly.pdbx_strand_id
1 'polypeptide(L)'
;MLKRSLLAFVAFTFPAFADAPVIKNVNAKQVGDLWTFDVTLRHGDTGWDDYADAWRVLDKDGKVLGLRNLAHPHVNEQPFTRSLSGVSIPSNVGEVAVQARDSVGGWSPATVTIKLR
;
A
#
# COMPACT_ATOMS: atom_id res chain seq x y z
N MET A 1 40.63 -19.22 -42.64
CA MET A 1 41.03 -18.68 -41.31
C MET A 1 39.83 -17.95 -40.72
N LEU A 2 39.07 -18.60 -39.82
CA LEU A 2 37.83 -18.04 -39.27
C LEU A 2 38.14 -17.22 -38.01
N LYS A 3 38.10 -15.89 -38.10
CA LYS A 3 38.28 -15.00 -36.95
C LYS A 3 37.02 -15.08 -36.08
N ARG A 4 37.15 -15.71 -34.90
CA ARG A 4 36.10 -15.79 -33.88
C ARG A 4 35.88 -14.39 -33.31
N SER A 5 34.76 -13.76 -33.65
CA SER A 5 34.31 -12.55 -32.93
C SER A 5 33.65 -13.00 -31.64
N LEU A 6 34.23 -12.61 -30.51
CA LEU A 6 33.65 -12.83 -29.17
C LEU A 6 32.56 -11.76 -28.96
N LEU A 7 31.29 -12.15 -29.08
CA LEU A 7 30.17 -11.27 -28.75
C LEU A 7 30.04 -11.23 -27.22
N ALA A 8 30.41 -10.10 -26.61
CA ALA A 8 30.18 -9.87 -25.19
C ALA A 8 28.70 -9.55 -24.96
N PHE A 9 27.98 -10.46 -24.31
CA PHE A 9 26.58 -10.28 -23.92
C PHE A 9 26.55 -9.50 -22.60
N VAL A 10 26.38 -8.18 -22.66
CA VAL A 10 26.15 -7.36 -21.46
C VAL A 10 24.70 -7.54 -21.04
N ALA A 11 24.47 -8.33 -19.99
CA ALA A 11 23.16 -8.43 -19.35
C ALA A 11 22.94 -7.16 -18.51
N PHE A 12 22.04 -6.28 -18.98
CA PHE A 12 21.51 -5.21 -18.14
C PHE A 12 20.53 -5.82 -17.14
N THR A 13 20.95 -6.00 -15.88
CA THR A 13 20.05 -6.30 -14.79
C THR A 13 19.36 -5.00 -14.37
N PHE A 14 18.10 -4.81 -14.76
CA PHE A 14 17.27 -3.80 -14.14
C PHE A 14 17.03 -4.19 -12.67
N PRO A 15 17.12 -3.25 -11.72
CA PRO A 15 16.69 -3.53 -10.36
C PRO A 15 15.22 -3.96 -10.41
N ALA A 16 14.94 -5.18 -9.92
CA ALA A 16 13.59 -5.61 -9.65
C ALA A 16 13.15 -4.89 -8.38
N PHE A 17 12.43 -3.78 -8.54
CA PHE A 17 11.65 -3.23 -7.43
C PHE A 17 10.61 -4.28 -7.04
N ALA A 18 10.40 -4.50 -5.74
CA ALA A 18 9.29 -5.34 -5.31
C ALA A 18 7.97 -4.76 -5.82
N ASP A 19 7.00 -5.63 -6.10
CA ASP A 19 5.65 -5.18 -6.47
C ASP A 19 5.06 -4.35 -5.34
N ALA A 20 4.53 -3.17 -5.66
CA ALA A 20 3.90 -2.26 -4.70
C ALA A 20 2.84 -2.97 -3.83
N PRO A 21 2.63 -2.52 -2.57
CA PRO A 21 1.66 -3.13 -1.68
C PRO A 21 0.26 -3.17 -2.28
N VAL A 22 -0.41 -4.30 -2.11
CA VAL A 22 -1.75 -4.56 -2.62
C VAL A 22 -2.74 -4.62 -1.46
N ILE A 23 -3.75 -3.76 -1.49
CA ILE A 23 -4.89 -3.85 -0.58
C ILE A 23 -5.76 -5.04 -0.99
N LYS A 24 -5.95 -5.98 -0.07
CA LYS A 24 -6.76 -7.19 -0.26
C LYS A 24 -8.18 -7.03 0.24
N ASN A 25 -8.37 -6.23 1.29
CA ASN A 25 -9.69 -5.96 1.86
C ASN A 25 -9.70 -4.63 2.61
N VAL A 26 -10.86 -3.99 2.67
CA VAL A 26 -11.12 -2.82 3.50
C VAL A 26 -12.48 -3.01 4.17
N ASN A 27 -12.48 -3.06 5.50
CA ASN A 27 -13.70 -2.94 6.29
C ASN A 27 -13.77 -1.54 6.89
N ALA A 28 -14.94 -0.91 6.83
CA ALA A 28 -15.18 0.38 7.46
C ALA A 28 -16.42 0.27 8.35
N LYS A 29 -16.30 0.77 9.58
CA LYS A 29 -17.41 0.85 10.53
C LYS A 29 -17.48 2.25 11.12
N GLN A 30 -18.69 2.75 11.29
CA GLN A 30 -18.94 3.99 12.02
C GLN A 30 -19.11 3.70 13.52
N VAL A 31 -18.48 4.52 14.36
CA VAL A 31 -18.57 4.52 15.83
C VAL A 31 -18.84 5.96 16.28
N GLY A 32 -20.10 6.28 16.56
CA GLY A 32 -20.53 7.67 16.76
C GLY A 32 -20.33 8.49 15.49
N ASP A 33 -19.64 9.62 15.60
CA ASP A 33 -19.32 10.49 14.46
C ASP A 33 -17.97 10.16 13.77
N LEU A 34 -17.30 9.10 14.23
CA LEU A 34 -15.97 8.71 13.76
C LEU A 34 -16.00 7.35 13.07
N TRP A 35 -15.01 7.12 12.21
CA TRP A 35 -14.84 5.87 11.49
C TRP A 35 -13.64 5.08 11.99
N THR A 36 -13.78 3.76 11.97
CA THR A 36 -12.68 2.80 12.05
C THR A 36 -12.56 2.07 10.74
N PHE A 37 -11.34 1.97 10.22
CA PHE A 37 -10.98 1.22 9.04
C PHE A 37 -10.05 0.07 9.41
N ASP A 38 -10.41 -1.14 9.01
CA ASP A 38 -9.54 -2.32 9.06
C ASP A 38 -9.09 -2.65 7.64
N VAL A 39 -7.79 -2.49 7.37
CA VAL A 39 -7.23 -2.66 6.03
C VAL A 39 -6.32 -3.87 6.00
N THR A 40 -6.65 -4.82 5.14
CA THR A 40 -5.82 -6.01 4.86
C THR A 40 -4.89 -5.72 3.68
N LEU A 41 -3.60 -5.89 3.88
CA LEU A 41 -2.54 -5.62 2.92
C LEU A 41 -1.77 -6.89 2.61
N ARG A 42 -1.18 -6.94 1.42
CA ARG A 42 -0.14 -7.89 1.06
C ARG A 42 1.00 -7.15 0.36
N HIS A 43 2.22 -7.38 0.83
CA HIS A 43 3.42 -6.88 0.19
C HIS A 43 4.53 -7.93 0.30
N GLY A 44 5.49 -7.90 -0.62
CA GLY A 44 6.62 -8.82 -0.64
C GLY A 44 7.73 -8.39 0.32
N ASP A 45 7.40 -8.12 1.59
CA ASP A 45 8.36 -7.57 2.56
C ASP A 45 9.65 -8.40 2.62
N THR A 46 10.81 -7.75 2.47
CA THR A 46 12.15 -8.37 2.56
C THR A 46 12.88 -8.00 3.84
N GLY A 47 12.14 -7.55 4.86
CA GLY A 47 12.69 -7.01 6.11
C GLY A 47 12.69 -5.49 6.07
N TRP A 48 13.67 -4.87 6.73
CA TRP A 48 13.76 -3.41 6.82
C TRP A 48 14.16 -2.73 5.51
N ASP A 49 14.68 -3.50 4.55
CA ASP A 49 15.09 -2.98 3.24
C ASP A 49 13.88 -2.61 2.36
N ASP A 50 12.78 -3.35 2.48
CA ASP A 50 11.54 -3.09 1.74
C ASP A 50 10.34 -3.71 2.46
N TYR A 51 9.40 -2.87 2.88
CA TYR A 51 8.17 -3.32 3.53
C TYR A 51 7.03 -2.31 3.36
N ALA A 52 5.79 -2.81 3.48
CA ALA A 52 4.63 -1.93 3.57
C ALA A 52 4.68 -1.10 4.86
N ASP A 53 4.87 0.21 4.73
CA ASP A 53 5.17 1.11 5.85
C ASP A 53 4.02 2.06 6.22
N ALA A 54 3.02 2.19 5.35
CA ALA A 54 1.82 2.98 5.63
C ALA A 54 0.63 2.64 4.74
N TRP A 55 -0.55 3.10 5.17
CA TRP A 55 -1.70 3.30 4.29
C TRP A 55 -2.52 4.50 4.74
N ARG A 56 -3.27 5.10 3.81
CA ARG A 56 -4.06 6.31 4.06
C ARG A 56 -5.48 6.21 3.54
N VAL A 57 -6.38 6.94 4.18
CA VAL A 57 -7.76 7.18 3.72
C VAL A 57 -7.81 8.54 3.04
N LEU A 58 -8.39 8.61 1.86
CA LEU A 58 -8.46 9.77 0.99
C LEU A 58 -9.92 10.12 0.67
N ASP A 59 -10.21 11.41 0.54
CA ASP A 59 -11.43 11.86 -0.12
C ASP A 59 -11.31 11.80 -1.66
N LYS A 60 -12.39 12.17 -2.36
CA LYS A 60 -12.47 12.16 -3.83
C LYS A 60 -11.46 13.09 -4.51
N ASP A 61 -10.96 14.10 -3.80
CA ASP A 61 -10.01 15.08 -4.32
C ASP A 61 -8.56 14.72 -3.94
N GLY A 62 -8.36 13.56 -3.30
CA GLY A 62 -7.06 13.06 -2.87
C GLY A 62 -6.56 13.68 -1.57
N LYS A 63 -7.41 14.39 -0.82
CA LYS A 63 -7.04 14.90 0.51
C LYS A 63 -6.96 13.75 1.51
N VAL A 64 -5.92 13.76 2.34
CA VAL A 64 -5.75 12.77 3.41
C VAL A 64 -6.74 13.04 4.55
N LEU A 65 -7.60 12.06 4.82
CA LEU A 65 -8.54 12.04 5.95
C LEU A 65 -7.96 11.28 7.16
N GLY A 66 -7.07 10.32 6.91
CA GLY A 66 -6.38 9.57 7.94
C GLY A 66 -5.16 8.84 7.40
N LEU A 67 -4.16 8.63 8.26
CA LEU A 67 -2.92 7.94 7.95
C LEU A 67 -2.63 6.89 9.03
N ARG A 68 -2.34 5.66 8.59
CA ARG A 68 -1.86 4.59 9.45
C ARG A 68 -0.42 4.27 9.07
N ASN A 69 0.51 4.57 9.97
CA ASN A 69 1.89 4.10 9.87
C ASN A 69 1.99 2.64 10.35
N LEU A 70 2.89 1.88 9.73
CA LEU A 70 3.24 0.50 10.03
C LEU A 70 4.71 0.48 10.44
N ALA A 71 4.97 0.17 11.70
CA ALA A 71 6.27 0.46 12.32
C ALA A 71 7.33 -0.63 12.12
N HIS A 72 6.98 -1.76 11.48
CA HIS A 72 7.90 -2.88 11.28
C HIS A 72 7.50 -3.72 10.07
N PRO A 73 8.45 -4.48 9.49
CA PRO A 73 8.16 -5.45 8.44
C PRO A 73 7.26 -6.60 8.93
N HIS A 74 6.50 -7.18 8.01
CA HIS A 74 5.57 -8.29 8.21
C HIS A 74 5.92 -9.50 7.33
N VAL A 75 7.21 -9.82 7.17
CA VAL A 75 7.71 -10.90 6.28
C VAL A 75 6.96 -12.24 6.46
N ASN A 76 6.67 -12.62 7.71
CA ASN A 76 6.04 -13.89 8.06
C ASN A 76 4.54 -13.76 8.40
N GLU A 77 3.94 -12.60 8.16
CA GLU A 77 2.55 -12.28 8.48
C GLU A 77 1.88 -11.70 7.23
N GLN A 78 1.75 -12.50 6.17
CA GLN A 78 1.14 -12.05 4.91
C GLN A 78 -0.05 -12.95 4.52
N PRO A 79 -1.20 -12.37 4.15
CA PRO A 79 -1.55 -10.96 4.32
C PRO A 79 -1.76 -10.60 5.80
N PHE A 80 -1.61 -9.32 6.15
CA PHE A 80 -1.90 -8.81 7.49
C PHE A 80 -2.95 -7.70 7.45
N THR A 81 -3.63 -7.50 8.58
CA THR A 81 -4.63 -6.43 8.76
C THR A 81 -4.18 -5.48 9.85
N ARG A 82 -4.31 -4.17 9.61
CA ARG A 82 -4.13 -3.16 10.66
C ARG A 82 -5.26 -2.15 10.63
N SER A 83 -5.58 -1.64 11.81
CA SER A 83 -6.72 -0.75 12.03
C SER A 83 -6.30 0.71 12.20
N LEU A 84 -7.15 1.62 11.74
CA LEU A 84 -7.11 3.04 12.05
C LEU A 84 -8.48 3.47 12.56
N SER A 85 -8.56 3.89 13.82
CA SER A 85 -9.77 4.41 14.45
C SER A 85 -9.72 5.92 14.59
N GLY A 86 -10.88 6.55 14.76
CA GLY A 86 -10.98 7.99 15.02
C GLY A 86 -10.87 8.84 13.77
N VAL A 87 -11.12 8.27 12.59
CA VAL A 87 -11.09 9.02 11.33
C VAL A 87 -12.36 9.84 11.22
N SER A 88 -12.23 11.17 11.21
CA SER A 88 -13.36 12.06 10.97
C SER A 88 -13.61 12.17 9.46
N ILE A 89 -14.83 11.85 9.05
CA ILE A 89 -15.26 11.94 7.65
C ILE A 89 -16.47 12.86 7.60
N PRO A 90 -16.46 13.91 6.76
CA PRO A 90 -17.62 14.79 6.59
C PRO A 90 -18.88 14.00 6.19
N SER A 91 -20.03 14.36 6.74
CA SER A 91 -21.29 13.62 6.52
C SER A 91 -21.79 13.61 5.07
N ASN A 92 -21.29 14.52 4.23
CA ASN A 92 -21.58 14.56 2.80
C ASN A 92 -20.66 13.66 1.95
N VAL A 93 -19.71 12.94 2.55
CA VAL A 93 -18.80 12.01 1.87
C VAL A 93 -19.37 10.59 1.97
N GLY A 94 -19.84 10.06 0.84
CA GLY A 94 -20.42 8.71 0.74
C GLY A 94 -19.41 7.61 0.38
N GLU A 95 -18.19 7.96 -0.01
CA GLU A 95 -17.14 7.02 -0.38
C GLU A 95 -15.76 7.62 -0.13
N VAL A 96 -14.79 6.74 0.12
CA VAL A 96 -13.38 7.09 0.32
C VAL A 96 -12.49 6.12 -0.43
N ALA A 97 -11.27 6.57 -0.75
CA ALA A 97 -10.24 5.72 -1.30
C ALA A 97 -9.22 5.34 -0.23
N VAL A 98 -8.73 4.11 -0.26
CA VAL A 98 -7.60 3.65 0.54
C VAL A 98 -6.40 3.42 -0.37
N GLN A 99 -5.24 3.92 0.04
CA GLN A 99 -3.98 3.77 -0.69
C GLN A 99 -2.88 3.28 0.23
N ALA A 100 -2.11 2.30 -0.24
CA ALA A 100 -0.99 1.72 0.50
C ALA A 100 0.36 2.32 0.06
N ARG A 101 1.37 2.17 0.92
CA ARG A 101 2.74 2.64 0.72
C ARG A 101 3.74 1.57 1.14
N ASP A 102 4.84 1.48 0.41
CA ASP A 102 6.05 0.80 0.87
C ASP A 102 7.19 1.79 1.10
N SER A 103 8.21 1.36 1.83
CA SER A 103 9.35 2.18 2.24
C SER A 103 10.29 2.58 1.09
N VAL A 104 10.19 1.96 -0.09
CA VAL A 104 11.15 2.13 -1.20
C VAL A 104 10.53 2.83 -2.41
N GLY A 105 9.49 2.23 -2.99
CA GLY A 105 8.69 2.73 -4.10
C GLY A 105 7.62 3.76 -3.69
N GLY A 106 7.32 3.89 -2.40
CA GLY A 106 6.41 4.92 -1.90
C GLY A 106 4.95 4.57 -2.15
N TRP A 107 4.12 5.57 -2.49
CA TRP A 107 2.66 5.37 -2.58
C TRP A 107 2.30 4.54 -3.81
N SER A 108 1.60 3.42 -3.60
CA SER A 108 1.12 2.58 -4.69
C SER A 108 0.21 3.40 -5.62
N PRO A 109 0.36 3.29 -6.96
CA PRO A 109 -0.52 3.98 -7.90
C PRO A 109 -1.97 3.46 -7.82
N ALA A 110 -2.17 2.26 -7.26
CA ALA A 110 -3.49 1.67 -7.08
C ALA A 110 -4.16 2.17 -5.78
N THR A 111 -5.47 2.43 -5.89
CA THR A 111 -6.33 2.74 -4.75
C THR A 111 -7.54 1.82 -4.73
N VAL A 112 -8.07 1.52 -3.55
CA VAL A 112 -9.33 0.80 -3.38
C VAL A 112 -10.39 1.76 -2.85
N THR A 113 -11.42 2.03 -3.66
CA THR A 113 -12.56 2.86 -3.26
C THR A 113 -13.63 2.01 -2.59
N ILE A 114 -14.10 2.46 -1.43
CA ILE A 114 -15.23 1.85 -0.72
C ILE A 114 -16.32 2.86 -0.43
N LYS A 115 -17.58 2.40 -0.46
CA LYS A 115 -18.71 3.18 0.01
C LYS A 115 -18.81 3.09 1.52
N LEU A 116 -19.07 4.22 2.15
CA LEU A 116 -19.39 4.32 3.58
C LEU A 116 -20.87 3.99 3.77
N ARG A 117 -21.19 3.14 4.75
CA ARG A 117 -22.55 2.68 5.05
C ARG A 117 -22.82 2.73 6.54
#